data_AF-A0A637Z9X3-F1
#
_entry.id   AF-A0A637Z9X3-F1
#
_cell.length_a   1.000
_cell.length_b   1.000
_cell.length_c   1.000
_cell.angle_alpha   90.00
_cell.angle_beta   90.00
_cell.angle_gamma   90.00
#
_symmetry.space_group_name_H-M   'P 1'
#
loop_
_entity.id
_entity.type
_entity.pdbx_description
1 polymer ?
#
loop_
_entity_poly.entity_id
_entity_poly.type
_entity_poly.pdbx_seq_one_letter_code
_entity_poly.pdbx_strand_id
1 'polypeptide(L)'
;MNPVLCTRIAGAVTTLFSRPDFMVSDGGYVQLMNLHRWLALIFAVSLYRHADHIIRNINAAGGGVVDPLTLNSHNLRLFCLCYFPDSQIALQPDVLWQYDRRTVARLFL
;
A
#
# COMPACT_ATOMS: atom_id res chain seq x y z
N MET A 1 -14.81 6.16 14.31
CA MET A 1 -14.99 4.96 13.47
C MET A 1 -15.02 3.73 14.36
N ASN A 2 -15.83 2.71 14.06
CA ASN A 2 -15.94 1.51 14.92
C ASN A 2 -14.69 0.60 14.72
N PRO A 3 -13.87 0.33 15.75
CA PRO A 3 -12.63 -0.44 15.59
C PRO A 3 -12.82 -1.88 15.10
N VAL A 4 -13.90 -2.55 15.51
CA VAL A 4 -14.23 -3.90 15.06
C VAL A 4 -14.54 -3.90 13.56
N LEU A 5 -15.36 -2.95 13.10
CA LEU A 5 -15.67 -2.81 11.68
C LEU A 5 -14.42 -2.47 10.86
N CYS A 6 -13.60 -1.53 11.34
CA CYS A 6 -12.35 -1.14 10.69
C CYS A 6 -11.39 -2.33 10.57
N THR A 7 -11.28 -3.14 11.62
CA THR A 7 -10.44 -4.35 11.63
C THR A 7 -10.93 -5.40 10.63
N ARG A 8 -12.24 -5.58 10.50
CA ARG A 8 -12.80 -6.49 9.47
C ARG A 8 -12.51 -6.01 8.05
N ILE A 9 -12.68 -4.71 7.79
CA ILE A 9 -12.39 -4.14 6.46
C ILE A 9 -10.89 -4.20 6.17
N ALA A 10 -10.03 -3.79 7.11
CA ALA A 10 -8.58 -3.86 6.98
C ALA A 10 -8.09 -5.31 6.75
N GLY A 11 -8.70 -6.29 7.43
CA GLY A 11 -8.41 -7.71 7.20
C GLY A 11 -8.81 -8.20 5.80
N ALA A 12 -9.97 -7.74 5.28
CA ALA A 12 -10.39 -8.04 3.91
C ALA A 12 -9.46 -7.41 2.87
N VAL A 13 -9.07 -6.14 3.06
CA VAL A 13 -8.10 -5.44 2.20
C VAL A 13 -6.74 -6.14 2.25
N THR A 14 -6.26 -6.49 3.45
CA THR A 14 -5.02 -7.26 3.63
C THR A 14 -5.05 -8.57 2.86
N THR A 15 -6.15 -9.33 2.97
CA THR A 15 -6.33 -10.59 2.25
C THR A 15 -6.33 -10.38 0.74
N LEU A 16 -6.99 -9.35 0.23
CA LEU A 16 -7.07 -9.08 -1.21
C LEU A 16 -5.71 -8.64 -1.78
N PHE A 17 -5.07 -7.66 -1.15
CA PHE A 17 -3.83 -7.05 -1.64
C PHE A 17 -2.60 -7.93 -1.44
N SER A 18 -2.67 -8.91 -0.55
CA SER A 18 -1.60 -9.88 -0.33
C SER A 18 -1.66 -11.08 -1.29
N ARG A 19 -2.65 -11.16 -2.19
CA ARG A 19 -2.73 -12.23 -3.19
C ARG A 19 -1.65 -12.03 -4.27
N PRO A 20 -0.84 -13.06 -4.61
CA PRO A 20 0.23 -12.94 -5.59
C PRO A 20 -0.23 -12.43 -6.96
N ASP A 21 -1.43 -12.84 -7.40
CA ASP A 21 -1.97 -12.52 -8.72
C ASP A 21 -2.86 -11.27 -8.72
N PHE A 22 -2.97 -10.58 -7.58
CA PHE A 22 -3.82 -9.39 -7.52
C PHE A 22 -3.11 -8.19 -8.14
N MET A 23 -3.67 -7.70 -9.24
CA MET A 23 -3.23 -6.50 -9.92
C MET A 23 -4.28 -5.41 -9.89
N VAL A 24 -3.82 -4.17 -9.74
CA VAL A 24 -4.69 -2.99 -9.83
C VAL A 24 -4.55 -2.37 -11.22
N SER A 25 -5.66 -2.32 -11.95
CA SER A 25 -5.74 -1.64 -13.25
C SER A 25 -5.46 -0.14 -13.12
N ASP A 26 -5.12 0.54 -14.21
CA ASP A 26 -4.87 1.99 -14.19
C ASP A 26 -6.06 2.78 -13.64
N GLY A 27 -7.27 2.49 -14.12
CA GLY A 27 -8.50 3.12 -13.64
C GLY A 27 -8.78 2.80 -12.17
N GLY A 28 -8.59 1.55 -11.77
CA GLY A 28 -8.76 1.11 -10.38
C GLY A 28 -7.78 1.81 -9.44
N TYR A 29 -6.53 2.01 -9.87
CA TYR A 29 -5.51 2.71 -9.09
C TYR A 29 -5.91 4.16 -8.85
N VAL A 30 -6.36 4.88 -9.89
CA VAL A 30 -6.85 6.25 -9.75
C VAL A 30 -8.02 6.34 -8.78
N GLN A 31 -8.99 5.43 -8.90
CA GLN A 31 -10.15 5.40 -8.02
C GLN A 31 -9.77 5.12 -6.56
N LEU A 32 -8.91 4.13 -6.33
CA LEU A 32 -8.47 3.76 -4.98
C LEU A 32 -7.57 4.84 -4.36
N MET A 33 -6.73 5.53 -5.15
CA MET A 33 -5.94 6.65 -4.65
C MET A 33 -6.82 7.83 -4.19
N ASN A 34 -7.95 8.09 -4.86
CA ASN A 34 -8.92 9.09 -4.36
C ASN A 34 -9.54 8.69 -2.99
N LEU A 35 -9.49 7.40 -2.65
CA LEU A 35 -9.94 6.86 -1.38
C LEU A 35 -8.79 6.60 -0.39
N HIS A 36 -7.55 6.96 -0.74
CA HIS A 36 -6.35 6.59 0.01
C HIS A 36 -6.40 7.08 1.46
N ARG A 37 -6.86 8.31 1.70
CA ARG A 37 -7.05 8.85 3.06
C ARG A 37 -8.05 8.04 3.90
N TRP A 38 -9.09 7.49 3.27
CA TRP A 38 -10.10 6.70 3.95
C TRP A 38 -9.56 5.31 4.28
N LEU A 39 -8.78 4.73 3.36
CA LEU A 39 -8.03 3.50 3.63
C LEU A 39 -7.05 3.70 4.78
N ALA A 40 -6.29 4.79 4.79
CA ALA A 40 -5.38 5.13 5.89
C ALA A 40 -6.12 5.20 7.24
N LEU A 41 -7.26 5.89 7.30
CA LEU A 41 -8.10 5.96 8.51
C LEU A 41 -8.64 4.59 8.95
N ILE A 42 -9.02 3.73 8.00
CA ILE A 42 -9.47 2.35 8.29
C ILE A 42 -8.34 1.57 8.97
N PHE A 43 -7.13 1.64 8.45
CA PHE A 43 -5.99 0.96 9.04
C PHE A 43 -5.58 1.57 10.38
N ALA A 44 -5.52 2.89 10.49
CA ALA A 44 -5.15 3.61 11.71
C ALA A 44 -6.05 3.27 12.91
N VAL A 45 -7.36 3.10 12.67
CA VAL A 45 -8.34 2.74 13.72
C VAL A 45 -8.42 1.22 13.96
N SER A 46 -7.97 0.41 13.00
CA SER A 46 -7.95 -1.05 13.13
C SER A 46 -6.82 -1.56 14.02
N LEU A 47 -6.89 -2.85 14.38
CA LEU A 47 -5.77 -3.53 15.06
C LEU A 47 -4.50 -3.65 14.20
N TYR A 48 -4.57 -3.43 12.88
CA TYR A 48 -3.40 -3.43 12.00
C TYR A 48 -2.56 -2.15 12.10
N ARG A 49 -3.18 -1.01 12.45
CA ARG A 49 -2.60 0.34 12.55
C ARG A 49 -2.08 0.95 11.23
N HIS A 50 -1.44 0.17 10.38
CA HIS A 50 -0.92 0.57 9.06
C HIS A 50 -0.91 -0.64 8.11
N ALA A 51 -0.56 -0.44 6.84
CA ALA A 51 -0.50 -1.52 5.84
C ALA A 51 0.92 -2.01 5.51
N ASP A 52 1.93 -1.71 6.33
CA ASP A 52 3.32 -2.13 6.07
C ASP A 52 3.48 -3.65 5.93
N HIS A 53 2.66 -4.46 6.61
CA HIS A 53 2.67 -5.92 6.44
C HIS A 53 2.29 -6.34 5.02
N ILE A 54 1.41 -5.59 4.36
CA ILE A 54 1.06 -5.82 2.94
C ILE A 54 2.27 -5.45 2.07
N ILE A 55 2.89 -4.30 2.31
CA ILE A 55 4.07 -3.84 1.56
C ILE A 55 5.22 -4.86 1.63
N ARG A 56 5.50 -5.37 2.84
CA ARG A 56 6.55 -6.40 3.03
C ARG A 56 6.19 -7.74 2.38
N ASN A 57 4.90 -8.07 2.28
CA ASN A 57 4.46 -9.29 1.61
C ASN A 57 4.60 -9.22 0.08
N ILE A 58 4.36 -8.05 -0.52
CA ILE A 58 4.49 -7.84 -1.97
C ILE A 58 5.93 -7.51 -2.41
N ASN A 59 6.91 -7.58 -1.49
CA ASN A 59 8.31 -7.31 -1.80
C ASN A 59 8.79 -8.26 -2.91
N ALA A 60 9.32 -7.70 -4.01
CA ALA A 60 9.81 -8.47 -5.14
C ALA A 60 11.05 -9.31 -4.80
N ALA A 61 11.73 -9.02 -3.68
CA ALA A 61 12.81 -9.86 -3.14
C ALA A 61 12.32 -11.15 -2.46
N GLY A 62 10.99 -11.34 -2.35
CA GLY A 62 10.35 -12.46 -1.65
C GLY A 62 9.61 -11.99 -0.39
N GLY A 63 8.42 -12.55 -0.16
CA GLY A 63 7.61 -12.23 1.01
C GLY A 63 8.35 -12.52 2.32
N GLY A 64 8.38 -11.55 3.22
CA GLY A 64 9.09 -11.65 4.51
C GLY A 64 10.50 -11.08 4.52
N VAL A 65 11.06 -10.69 3.36
CA VAL A 65 12.29 -9.88 3.30
C VAL A 65 11.92 -8.45 3.67
N VAL A 66 12.45 -7.99 4.81
CA VAL A 66 12.13 -6.67 5.38
C VAL A 66 13.03 -5.57 4.81
N ASP A 67 14.22 -5.93 4.31
CA ASP A 67 15.22 -5.04 3.72
C ASP A 67 16.15 -5.83 2.78
N PRO A 68 16.40 -5.38 1.53
CA PRO A 68 15.81 -4.22 0.87
C PRO A 68 14.35 -4.45 0.44
N LEU A 69 13.55 -3.38 0.45
CA LEU A 69 12.26 -3.36 -0.24
C LEU A 69 12.50 -3.19 -1.75
N THR A 70 12.33 -4.28 -2.50
CA THR A 70 12.47 -4.27 -3.95
C THR A 70 11.10 -4.06 -4.59
N LEU A 71 10.95 -2.94 -5.28
CA LEU A 71 9.77 -2.61 -6.06
C LEU A 71 10.01 -2.87 -7.56
N ASN A 72 8.96 -3.24 -8.25
CA ASN A 72 8.89 -3.36 -9.69
C ASN A 72 7.60 -2.69 -10.20
N SER A 73 7.42 -2.64 -11.52
CA SER A 73 6.29 -1.94 -12.14
C SER A 73 4.95 -2.55 -11.72
N HIS A 74 4.94 -3.84 -11.36
CA HIS A 74 3.76 -4.59 -10.97
C HIS A 74 3.30 -4.25 -9.54
N ASN A 75 4.24 -4.18 -8.58
CA ASN A 75 3.91 -3.95 -7.17
C ASN A 75 3.93 -2.47 -6.74
N LEU A 76 4.46 -1.55 -7.56
CA LEU A 76 4.53 -0.12 -7.22
C LEU A 76 3.16 0.50 -6.91
N ARG A 77 2.11 0.16 -7.66
CA ARG A 77 0.76 0.70 -7.43
C ARG A 77 0.21 0.26 -6.08
N LEU A 78 0.40 -1.01 -5.74
CA LEU A 78 0.00 -1.57 -4.46
C LEU A 78 0.82 -0.97 -3.31
N PHE A 79 2.12 -0.76 -3.53
CA PHE A 79 2.97 -0.02 -2.60
C PHE A 79 2.38 1.37 -2.31
N CYS A 80 2.12 2.18 -3.34
CA CYS A 80 1.53 3.50 -3.15
C CYS A 80 0.15 3.46 -2.46
N LEU A 81 -0.67 2.45 -2.75
CA LEU A 81 -1.98 2.28 -2.12
C LEU A 81 -1.93 1.88 -0.64
N CYS A 82 -0.82 1.27 -0.21
CA CYS A 82 -0.61 0.80 1.16
C CYS A 82 0.30 1.73 1.96
N TYR A 83 0.94 2.71 1.32
CA TYR A 83 1.86 3.63 1.97
C TYR A 83 1.09 4.76 2.65
N PHE A 84 0.68 4.51 3.90
CA PHE A 84 -0.08 5.47 4.71
C PHE A 84 0.84 6.42 5.50
N PRO A 85 0.32 7.55 6.01
CA PRO A 85 1.11 8.49 6.83
C PRO A 85 1.79 7.85 8.05
N ASP A 86 1.18 6.82 8.64
CA ASP A 86 1.70 6.09 9.80
C ASP A 86 2.67 4.94 9.43
N SER A 87 3.00 4.78 8.14
CA SER A 87 3.94 3.76 7.67
C SER A 87 5.32 3.94 8.31
N GLN A 88 5.95 2.82 8.68
CA GLN A 88 7.29 2.77 9.25
C GLN A 88 8.35 2.43 8.20
N ILE A 89 7.96 2.27 6.93
CA ILE A 89 8.86 2.02 5.82
C ILE A 89 9.42 3.35 5.30
N ALA A 90 10.72 3.46 5.10
CA ALA A 90 11.32 4.65 4.51
C ALA A 90 10.93 4.79 3.04
N LEU A 91 10.26 5.89 2.67
CA LEU A 91 9.69 6.10 1.32
C LEU A 91 10.74 6.21 0.20
N GLN A 92 11.89 6.83 0.45
CA GLN A 92 12.90 7.13 -0.57
C GLN A 92 12.31 7.82 -1.83
N PRO A 93 11.72 9.03 -1.68
CA PRO A 93 10.95 9.70 -2.73
C PRO A 93 11.74 9.96 -4.01
N ASP A 94 13.03 10.27 -3.93
CA ASP A 94 13.88 10.54 -5.09
C ASP A 94 14.01 9.30 -6.00
N VAL A 95 14.18 8.12 -5.40
CA VAL A 95 14.29 6.84 -6.12
C VAL A 95 12.96 6.50 -6.80
N LEU A 96 11.86 6.63 -6.07
CA LEU A 96 10.51 6.38 -6.60
C LEU A 96 10.17 7.33 -7.74
N TRP A 97 10.51 8.61 -7.60
CA TRP A 97 10.29 9.62 -8.63
C TRP A 97 11.08 9.32 -9.90
N GLN A 98 12.34 8.90 -9.78
CA GLN A 98 13.14 8.50 -10.96
C GLN A 98 12.56 7.27 -11.66
N TYR A 99 11.93 6.36 -10.91
CA TYR A 99 11.35 5.11 -11.43
C TYR A 99 10.04 5.31 -12.20
N ASP A 100 9.01 5.91 -11.58
CA ASP A 100 7.73 6.19 -12.23
C ASP A 100 7.03 7.41 -11.60
N ARG A 101 7.34 8.59 -12.15
CA ARG A 101 6.77 9.88 -11.71
C ARG A 101 5.25 9.91 -11.75
N ARG A 102 4.63 9.26 -12.75
CA ARG A 102 3.19 9.38 -12.97
C ARG A 102 2.42 8.65 -11.88
N THR A 103 2.87 7.45 -11.52
CA THR A 103 2.30 6.69 -10.42
C THR A 103 2.60 7.38 -9.09
N VAL A 104 3.86 7.73 -8.86
CA VAL A 104 4.34 8.24 -7.56
C VAL A 104 3.79 9.64 -7.22
N ALA A 105 3.59 10.52 -8.20
CA ALA A 105 3.00 11.84 -7.95
C ALA A 105 1.68 11.78 -7.18
N ARG A 106 0.85 10.75 -7.43
CA ARG A 106 -0.46 10.59 -6.76
C ARG A 106 -0.35 10.25 -5.28
N LEU A 107 0.79 9.71 -4.83
CA LEU A 107 1.01 9.46 -3.42
C LEU A 107 1.16 10.75 -2.61
N PHE A 108 1.57 11.84 -3.28
CA PHE A 108 1.81 13.15 -2.67
C PHE A 108 0.66 14.16 -2.87
N LEU A 109 -0.43 13.74 -3.53
CA LEU A 109 -1.64 14.54 -3.75
C LEU A 109 -2.69 14.24 -2.67
#